data_AF-A0A7S0GN73-F1
#
_entry.id   AF-A0A7S0GN73-F1
#
_cell.length_a   1.000
_cell.length_b   1.000
_cell.length_c   1.000
_cell.angle_alpha   90.00
_cell.angle_beta   90.00
_cell.angle_gamma   90.00
#
_symmetry.space_group_name_H-M   'P 1'
#
loop_
_entity.id
_entity.type
_entity.pdbx_description
1 polymer ?
#
loop_
_entity_poly.entity_id
_entity_poly.type
_entity_poly.pdbx_seq_one_letter_code
_entity_poly.pdbx_strand_id
1 'polypeptide(L)'
;AAAAVVGAMAAAAETKRGAAADPPRASRDWSVCGIDRLELPRLGISFSRGGSKKRAFSSPVPGDAKTKGNALHDESHTQKLECEEHAGLFLSARRSPALDALLSGLPHALVLEARDGDLKVLLPAGAAPRPALDRVVEISEEDSGAPGAKQKRGPSTTKDLAVVAAEEAAAVGTKGFGTDTVLDRWDHAWIRNANAFGGGHYVYPVHSSHAVLEATSLASALYLCLLRFLARRYADVCKLADLCVSESLPTPEEAQLWSAFAGVAYDPAPDACAARLRLSVAAFGTPAETLLCWDVEPELASYVATWRHVGAACRLPANEERELLDSCSQEALKSPLIANRASYL
;
A
#
# COMPACT_ATOMS: atom_id res chain seq x y z
N ALA A 1 1.13 7.60 13.31
CA ALA A 1 1.81 8.49 14.29
C ALA A 1 1.86 9.95 13.80
N ALA A 2 2.43 10.27 12.63
CA ALA A 2 2.48 11.66 12.14
C ALA A 2 1.08 12.28 11.84
N ALA A 3 0.15 11.52 11.24
CA ALA A 3 -1.23 11.99 11.03
C ALA A 3 -2.04 12.15 12.34
N ALA A 4 -1.73 11.37 13.37
CA ALA A 4 -2.40 11.43 14.67
C ALA A 4 -1.95 12.64 15.52
N VAL A 5 -0.67 13.04 15.39
CA VAL A 5 -0.15 14.24 16.06
C VAL A 5 -0.75 15.52 15.46
N VAL A 6 -0.98 15.55 14.14
CA VAL A 6 -1.62 16.70 13.46
C VAL A 6 -3.12 16.78 13.77
N GLY A 7 -3.81 15.63 13.84
CA GLY A 7 -5.23 15.59 14.22
C GLY A 7 -5.50 15.96 15.69
N ALA A 8 -4.64 15.55 16.62
CA ALA A 8 -4.81 15.83 18.05
C ALA A 8 -4.61 17.31 18.40
N MET A 9 -3.78 18.04 17.66
CA MET A 9 -3.59 19.48 17.85
C MET A 9 -4.80 20.32 17.36
N ALA A 10 -5.54 19.84 16.36
CA ALA A 10 -6.75 20.50 15.86
C ALA A 10 -7.91 20.45 16.89
N ALA A 11 -8.10 19.29 17.54
CA ALA A 11 -9.15 19.12 18.55
C ALA A 11 -8.95 20.02 19.80
N ALA A 12 -7.70 20.31 20.17
CA ALA A 12 -7.36 21.21 21.26
C ALA A 12 -7.62 22.71 20.94
N ALA A 13 -7.66 23.08 19.65
CA ALA A 13 -7.96 24.44 19.21
C ALA A 13 -9.47 24.69 19.06
N GLU A 14 -10.27 23.66 18.79
CA GLU A 14 -11.72 23.77 18.59
C GLU A 14 -12.51 23.93 19.92
N THR A 15 -11.91 23.65 21.08
CA THR A 15 -12.59 23.70 22.40
C THR A 15 -12.88 25.13 22.91
N LYS A 16 -12.69 26.16 22.09
CA LYS A 16 -12.85 27.57 22.51
C LYS A 16 -13.76 28.44 21.64
N ARG A 17 -14.51 27.91 20.69
CA ARG A 17 -15.50 28.73 19.95
C ARG A 17 -16.88 28.07 19.91
N GLY A 18 -17.83 28.76 20.54
CA GLY A 18 -19.24 28.41 20.57
C GLY A 18 -19.88 28.43 19.18
N ALA A 19 -21.00 27.74 19.12
CA ALA A 19 -21.80 27.43 17.94
C ALA A 19 -22.21 28.67 17.12
N ALA A 20 -21.77 28.71 15.87
CA ALA A 20 -22.46 29.39 14.77
C ALA A 20 -22.11 28.64 13.46
N ALA A 21 -23.09 28.49 12.57
CA ALA A 21 -22.99 27.70 11.35
C ALA A 21 -21.89 28.23 10.41
N ASP A 22 -20.97 27.35 10.00
CA ASP A 22 -19.81 27.68 9.17
C ASP A 22 -20.14 27.66 7.66
N PRO A 23 -19.67 28.65 6.87
CA PRO A 23 -19.66 28.61 5.40
C PRO A 23 -18.63 27.59 4.87
N PRO A 24 -18.64 27.22 3.57
CA PRO A 24 -17.71 26.23 3.01
C PRO A 24 -16.25 26.62 3.32
N ARG A 25 -15.55 25.75 4.06
CA ARG A 25 -14.15 25.94 4.49
C ARG A 25 -13.28 26.21 3.27
N ALA A 26 -12.90 27.47 3.07
CA ALA A 26 -11.77 27.84 2.22
C ALA A 26 -10.53 27.04 2.64
N SER A 27 -9.69 26.64 1.67
CA SER A 27 -8.44 25.94 1.93
C SER A 27 -7.63 26.73 2.96
N ARG A 28 -7.57 26.23 4.20
CA ARG A 28 -6.65 26.78 5.18
C ARG A 28 -5.26 26.41 4.69
N ASP A 29 -4.54 27.38 4.14
CA ASP A 29 -3.12 27.27 3.89
C ASP A 29 -2.44 27.00 5.23
N TRP A 30 -2.19 25.72 5.49
CA TRP A 30 -1.53 25.29 6.71
C TRP A 30 -0.03 25.51 6.50
N SER A 31 0.41 26.76 6.56
CA SER A 31 1.82 27.04 6.76
C SER A 31 2.15 26.51 8.14
N VAL A 32 2.86 25.37 8.22
CA VAL A 32 3.42 24.93 9.51
C VAL A 32 4.51 25.94 9.86
N CYS A 33 4.14 26.98 10.59
CA CYS A 33 5.05 28.03 11.00
C CYS A 33 6.17 27.40 11.86
N GLY A 34 7.42 27.43 11.38
CA GLY A 34 8.59 27.08 12.17
C GLY A 34 9.21 25.70 11.94
N ILE A 35 8.76 24.91 10.96
CA ILE A 35 9.49 23.71 10.52
C ILE A 35 10.27 24.05 9.26
N ASP A 36 11.59 24.09 9.37
CA ASP A 36 12.49 24.34 8.24
C ASP A 36 12.95 23.05 7.56
N ARG A 37 12.91 21.92 8.27
CA ARG A 37 13.35 20.61 7.78
C ARG A 37 12.56 19.47 8.44
N LEU A 38 12.15 18.50 7.64
CA LEU A 38 11.54 17.24 8.05
C LEU A 38 12.36 16.09 7.47
N GLU A 39 12.79 15.15 8.30
CA GLU A 39 13.52 13.97 7.84
C GLU A 39 12.74 12.70 8.14
N LEU A 40 12.77 11.77 7.19
CA LEU A 40 12.25 10.42 7.29
C LEU A 40 13.44 9.44 7.12
N PRO A 41 14.27 9.24 8.16
CA PRO A 41 15.58 8.59 8.01
C PRO A 41 15.51 7.16 7.47
N ARG A 42 14.43 6.42 7.78
CA ARG A 42 14.22 5.05 7.30
C ARG A 42 13.93 4.98 5.80
N LEU A 43 13.43 6.06 5.20
CA LEU A 43 13.16 6.15 3.77
C LEU A 43 14.28 6.89 3.02
N GLY A 44 15.23 7.47 3.76
CA GLY A 44 16.22 8.37 3.18
C GLY A 44 15.59 9.60 2.52
N ILE A 45 14.42 10.05 2.99
CA ILE A 45 13.71 11.20 2.43
C ILE A 45 13.83 12.37 3.38
N SER A 46 14.06 13.55 2.83
CA SER A 46 14.07 14.81 3.55
C SER A 46 13.28 15.88 2.81
N PHE A 47 12.64 16.75 3.58
CA PHE A 47 11.95 17.91 3.08
C PHE A 47 12.56 19.14 3.73
N SER A 48 12.95 20.11 2.93
CA SER A 48 13.45 21.39 3.43
C SER A 48 12.62 22.52 2.86
N ARG A 49 12.47 23.58 3.66
CA ARG A 49 11.82 24.79 3.18
C ARG A 49 12.66 25.34 2.03
N GLY A 50 12.03 25.52 0.86
CA GLY A 50 12.68 26.04 -0.34
C GLY A 50 13.42 27.35 -0.03
N GLY A 51 14.72 27.24 0.24
CA GLY A 51 15.54 28.38 0.52
C GLY A 51 15.69 29.16 -0.77
N SER A 52 15.28 30.43 -0.77
CA SER A 52 15.92 31.44 -1.60
C SER A 52 17.41 31.12 -1.59
N LYS A 53 17.99 30.75 -2.74
CA LYS A 53 19.43 30.56 -2.93
C LYS A 53 20.10 31.61 -2.06
N LYS A 54 20.94 31.15 -1.12
CA LYS A 54 21.76 31.99 -0.25
C LYS A 54 22.06 33.29 -0.99
N ARG A 55 21.49 34.42 -0.55
CA ARG A 55 22.08 35.70 -0.90
C ARG A 55 23.51 35.57 -0.40
N ALA A 56 24.44 35.37 -1.34
CA ALA A 56 25.85 35.47 -1.04
C ALA A 56 26.00 36.78 -0.30
N PHE A 57 26.73 36.71 0.81
CA PHE A 57 27.03 37.83 1.68
C PHE A 57 27.88 38.84 0.88
N SER A 58 27.24 39.66 0.06
CA SER A 58 27.83 40.88 -0.47
C SER A 58 27.56 41.96 0.57
N SER A 59 28.61 42.46 1.20
CA SER A 59 28.60 43.58 2.14
C SER A 59 27.62 44.69 1.73
N PRO A 60 26.94 45.36 2.68
CA PRO A 60 26.10 46.49 2.38
C PRO A 60 26.96 47.67 1.94
N VAL A 61 26.91 48.01 0.65
CA VAL A 61 27.31 49.32 0.15
C VAL A 61 26.12 50.28 0.35
N PRO A 62 26.27 51.39 1.08
CA PRO A 62 25.22 52.37 1.23
C PRO A 62 25.18 53.27 -0.02
N GLY A 63 24.11 53.19 -0.80
CA GLY A 63 23.90 54.09 -1.94
C GLY A 63 22.66 53.75 -2.74
N ASP A 64 21.75 54.71 -2.77
CA ASP A 64 20.71 54.95 -3.77
C ASP A 64 19.36 54.22 -3.68
N ALA A 65 18.40 55.03 -3.25
CA ALA A 65 16.97 54.80 -3.26
C ALA A 65 16.38 54.87 -4.69
N LYS A 66 15.21 54.24 -4.81
CA LYS A 66 14.26 54.20 -5.95
C LYS A 66 14.56 53.16 -7.03
N THR A 67 13.80 52.06 -6.98
CA THR A 67 12.73 51.77 -7.96
C THR A 67 11.87 50.64 -7.41
N LYS A 68 10.66 50.96 -6.93
CA LYS A 68 9.64 49.96 -6.60
C LYS A 68 9.01 49.48 -7.91
N GLY A 69 9.59 48.45 -8.51
CA GLY A 69 8.88 47.62 -9.49
C GLY A 69 7.99 46.64 -8.75
N ASN A 70 6.68 46.68 -9.01
CA ASN A 70 5.72 45.69 -8.54
C ASN A 70 6.07 44.33 -9.19
N ALA A 71 6.88 43.54 -8.50
CA ALA A 71 6.94 42.11 -8.76
C ALA A 71 5.83 41.46 -7.93
N LEU A 72 4.71 41.12 -8.57
CA LEU A 72 3.84 40.04 -8.11
C LEU A 72 4.67 38.75 -8.21
N HIS A 73 5.58 38.53 -7.27
CA HIS A 73 6.25 37.25 -7.11
C HIS A 73 5.44 36.44 -6.11
N ASP A 74 4.71 35.47 -6.65
CA ASP A 74 4.12 34.29 -6.04
C ASP A 74 4.70 33.91 -4.65
N GLU A 75 4.18 34.53 -3.58
CA GLU A 75 4.61 34.31 -2.19
C GLU A 75 4.11 32.98 -1.60
N SER A 76 3.37 32.18 -2.38
CA SER A 76 2.83 30.90 -1.91
C SER A 76 3.87 29.77 -1.90
N HIS A 77 4.95 29.91 -2.67
CA HIS A 77 5.97 28.85 -2.81
C HIS A 77 7.13 28.94 -1.80
N THR A 78 7.35 30.07 -1.15
CA THR A 78 8.44 30.28 -0.16
C THR A 78 8.17 29.64 1.21
N GLN A 79 7.01 29.00 1.39
CA GLN A 79 6.64 28.30 2.63
C GLN A 79 6.48 26.79 2.44
N LYS A 80 6.69 26.27 1.22
CA LYS A 80 6.52 24.85 0.91
C LYS A 80 7.78 24.07 1.31
N LEU A 81 7.57 22.90 1.89
CA LEU A 81 8.61 21.93 2.20
C LEU A 81 8.87 21.10 0.94
N GLU A 82 9.92 21.44 0.20
CA GLU A 82 10.35 20.74 -1.02
C GLU A 82 11.06 19.43 -0.66
N CYS A 83 10.77 18.36 -1.39
CA CYS A 83 11.44 17.07 -1.23
C CYS A 83 12.84 17.15 -1.85
N GLU A 84 13.88 16.80 -1.09
CA GLU A 84 15.27 16.86 -1.58
C GLU A 84 15.55 15.74 -2.60
N GLU A 85 14.86 14.61 -2.47
CA GLU A 85 15.08 13.42 -3.30
C GLU A 85 14.19 13.37 -4.54
N HIS A 86 13.03 14.04 -4.51
CA HIS A 86 12.09 14.11 -5.63
C HIS A 86 11.94 15.54 -6.13
N ALA A 87 12.81 15.91 -7.08
CA ALA A 87 12.90 17.26 -7.61
C ALA A 87 11.54 17.80 -8.10
N GLY A 88 11.21 19.02 -7.66
CA GLY A 88 9.97 19.71 -8.06
C GLY A 88 8.72 19.27 -7.30
N LEU A 89 8.81 18.30 -6.38
CA LEU A 89 7.72 17.91 -5.49
C LEU A 89 7.85 18.56 -4.11
N PHE A 90 6.73 18.96 -3.54
CA PHE A 90 6.65 19.50 -2.18
C PHE A 90 5.49 18.86 -1.41
N LEU A 91 5.56 18.89 -0.08
CA LEU A 91 4.47 18.40 0.77
C LEU A 91 3.20 19.20 0.54
N SER A 92 2.09 18.50 0.27
CA SER A 92 0.79 19.11 0.04
C SER A 92 -0.18 18.83 1.17
N ALA A 93 -0.89 19.87 1.58
CA ALA A 93 -2.04 19.77 2.47
C ALA A 93 -3.37 19.61 1.70
N ARG A 94 -3.33 19.52 0.35
CA ARG A 94 -4.55 19.36 -0.45
C ARG A 94 -5.31 18.11 -0.02
N ARG A 95 -6.63 18.27 0.12
CA ARG A 95 -7.57 17.23 0.47
C ARG A 95 -8.83 17.40 -0.36
N SER A 96 -9.39 16.28 -0.80
CA SER A 96 -10.71 16.21 -1.41
C SER A 96 -11.32 14.85 -1.07
N PRO A 97 -12.66 14.70 -1.05
CA PRO A 97 -13.30 13.42 -0.77
C PRO A 97 -12.83 12.29 -1.70
N ALA A 98 -12.56 12.60 -2.97
CA ALA A 98 -12.01 11.65 -3.93
C ALA A 98 -10.58 11.23 -3.57
N LEU A 99 -9.71 12.18 -3.20
CA LEU A 99 -8.35 11.88 -2.76
C LEU A 99 -8.34 11.11 -1.43
N ASP A 100 -9.19 11.46 -0.47
CA ASP A 100 -9.31 10.75 0.80
C ASP A 100 -9.81 9.30 0.58
N ALA A 101 -10.79 9.13 -0.31
CA ALA A 101 -11.22 7.81 -0.75
C ALA A 101 -10.06 7.06 -1.41
N LEU A 102 -9.25 7.70 -2.26
CA LEU A 102 -8.09 7.10 -2.91
C LEU A 102 -7.00 6.69 -1.90
N LEU A 103 -6.76 7.48 -0.85
CA LEU A 103 -5.76 7.19 0.19
C LEU A 103 -6.24 6.15 1.21
N SER A 104 -7.53 5.82 1.24
CA SER A 104 -8.08 4.79 2.13
C SER A 104 -7.38 3.44 1.94
N GLY A 105 -6.88 2.88 3.04
CA GLY A 105 -6.12 1.62 3.06
C GLY A 105 -4.62 1.76 2.77
N LEU A 106 -4.11 2.98 2.53
CA LEU A 106 -2.68 3.21 2.30
C LEU A 106 -1.98 3.72 3.56
N PRO A 107 -1.17 2.89 4.24
CA PRO A 107 -0.57 3.27 5.50
C PRO A 107 0.54 4.30 5.29
N HIS A 108 0.52 5.35 6.11
CA HIS A 108 1.57 6.39 6.14
C HIS A 108 1.80 7.12 4.80
N ALA A 109 0.80 7.12 3.92
CA ALA A 109 0.85 7.85 2.65
C ALA A 109 1.07 9.37 2.87
N LEU A 110 1.98 9.95 2.08
CA LEU A 110 2.23 11.39 2.04
C LEU A 110 1.77 11.94 0.69
N VAL A 111 0.99 13.02 0.71
CA VAL A 111 0.59 13.71 -0.53
C VAL A 111 1.65 14.73 -0.88
N LEU A 112 2.18 14.58 -2.09
CA LEU A 112 3.11 15.50 -2.71
C LEU A 112 2.40 16.24 -3.84
N GLU A 113 2.87 17.43 -4.14
CA GLU A 113 2.35 18.27 -5.21
C GLU A 113 3.50 18.83 -6.03
N ALA A 114 3.32 18.81 -7.34
CA ALA A 114 4.23 19.40 -8.30
C ALA A 114 3.87 20.87 -8.57
N ARG A 115 4.76 21.60 -9.27
CA ARG A 115 4.59 23.05 -9.51
C ARG A 115 3.41 23.40 -10.43
N ASP A 116 3.05 22.48 -11.32
CA ASP A 116 1.87 22.52 -12.19
C ASP A 116 0.56 22.20 -11.44
N GLY A 117 0.66 21.71 -10.20
CA GLY A 117 -0.46 21.35 -9.35
C GLY A 117 -0.79 19.86 -9.33
N ASP A 118 -0.09 19.05 -10.11
CA ASP A 118 -0.28 17.60 -10.15
C ASP A 118 0.04 16.96 -8.80
N LEU A 119 -0.80 16.03 -8.38
CA LEU A 119 -0.65 15.35 -7.10
C LEU A 119 0.09 14.02 -7.29
N LYS A 120 0.95 13.68 -6.33
CA LYS A 120 1.58 12.37 -6.23
C LYS A 120 1.44 11.85 -4.80
N VAL A 121 1.39 10.54 -4.64
CA VAL A 121 1.33 9.88 -3.33
C VAL A 121 2.64 9.14 -3.11
N LEU A 122 3.39 9.55 -2.09
CA LEU A 122 4.57 8.84 -1.63
C LEU A 122 4.15 7.82 -0.57
N LEU A 123 4.52 6.56 -0.80
CA LEU A 123 4.15 5.45 0.06
C LEU A 123 5.41 4.71 0.53
N PRO A 124 5.65 4.60 1.84
CA PRO A 124 6.77 3.84 2.35
C PRO A 124 6.56 2.34 2.13
N ALA A 125 7.56 1.68 1.56
CA ALA A 125 7.60 0.24 1.31
C ALA A 125 8.63 -0.50 2.17
N GLY A 126 9.41 0.20 3.00
CA GLY A 126 10.43 -0.39 3.89
C GLY A 126 9.88 -1.18 5.10
N ALA A 127 8.63 -1.64 5.06
CA ALA A 127 8.05 -2.53 6.06
C ALA A 127 7.08 -3.50 5.38
N ALA A 128 7.14 -4.78 5.76
CA ALA A 128 6.31 -5.82 5.14
C ALA A 128 4.86 -5.67 5.62
N PRO A 129 3.89 -5.44 4.72
CA PRO A 129 2.49 -5.34 5.10
C PRO A 129 1.93 -6.75 5.34
N ARG A 130 1.37 -6.96 6.52
CA ARG A 130 0.74 -8.23 6.94
C ARG A 130 -0.69 -7.95 7.40
N PRO A 131 -1.65 -8.88 7.18
CA PRO A 131 -2.94 -8.79 7.84
C PRO A 131 -2.75 -8.80 9.37
N ALA A 132 -3.50 -7.96 10.08
CA ALA A 132 -3.63 -8.09 11.53
C ALA A 132 -4.48 -9.34 11.83
N LEU A 133 -3.84 -10.50 12.01
CA LEU A 133 -4.55 -11.74 12.32
C LEU A 133 -5.29 -11.62 13.67
N ASP A 134 -6.55 -12.07 13.72
CA ASP A 134 -7.23 -12.36 14.98
C ASP A 134 -6.70 -13.69 15.50
N ARG A 135 -6.41 -13.80 16.80
CA ARG A 135 -5.85 -15.01 17.41
C ARG A 135 -6.81 -16.19 17.23
N VAL A 136 -6.50 -17.13 16.35
CA VAL A 136 -6.85 -18.54 16.52
C VAL A 136 -5.69 -19.38 15.99
N VAL A 137 -4.63 -19.51 16.79
CA VAL A 137 -3.84 -20.75 16.73
C VAL A 137 -4.59 -21.72 17.64
N GLU A 138 -5.45 -22.56 17.05
CA GLU A 138 -5.82 -23.80 17.73
C GLU A 138 -4.54 -24.62 17.85
N ILE A 139 -3.98 -24.63 19.06
CA ILE A 139 -3.03 -25.66 19.43
C ILE A 139 -3.87 -26.93 19.45
N SER A 140 -3.80 -27.73 18.38
CA SER A 140 -4.29 -29.10 18.43
C SER A 140 -3.48 -29.83 19.49
N GLU A 141 -4.08 -29.97 20.66
CA GLU A 141 -3.67 -30.94 21.67
C GLU A 141 -3.83 -32.33 21.04
N GLU A 142 -2.79 -32.81 20.37
CA GLU A 142 -2.68 -34.23 20.06
C GLU A 142 -2.36 -34.97 21.36
N ASP A 143 -3.42 -35.26 22.09
CA ASP A 143 -3.48 -36.38 23.02
C ASP A 143 -3.48 -37.67 22.19
N SER A 144 -2.33 -38.31 22.08
CA SER A 144 -2.25 -39.74 21.82
C SER A 144 -1.16 -40.37 22.69
N GLY A 145 -1.64 -41.10 23.70
CA GLY A 145 -0.83 -41.63 24.79
C GLY A 145 0.13 -42.76 24.40
N ALA A 146 1.25 -42.79 25.12
CA ALA A 146 1.96 -44.02 25.49
C ALA A 146 2.74 -43.77 26.81
N PRO A 147 2.64 -44.65 27.83
CA PRO A 147 3.33 -44.44 29.09
C PRO A 147 4.73 -45.05 29.03
N GLY A 148 5.75 -44.20 29.22
CA GLY A 148 7.05 -44.65 29.71
C GLY A 148 8.26 -44.31 28.85
N ALA A 149 8.82 -43.12 29.06
CA ALA A 149 10.26 -42.89 29.11
C ALA A 149 10.53 -41.50 29.70
N LYS A 150 11.22 -41.44 30.85
CA LYS A 150 11.73 -40.18 31.40
C LYS A 150 12.80 -39.63 30.47
N GLN A 151 12.48 -38.57 29.73
CA GLN A 151 13.49 -37.76 29.04
C GLN A 151 13.47 -36.34 29.61
N LYS A 152 14.49 -36.02 30.42
CA LYS A 152 14.77 -34.65 30.85
C LYS A 152 15.10 -33.82 29.61
N ARG A 153 14.14 -33.04 29.11
CA ARG A 153 14.40 -31.92 28.19
C ARG A 153 14.39 -30.63 29.01
N GLY A 154 15.53 -29.97 29.08
CA GLY A 154 15.64 -28.60 29.61
C GLY A 154 14.86 -27.60 28.76
N PRO A 155 14.62 -26.38 29.27
CA PRO A 155 13.83 -25.39 28.56
C PRO A 155 14.59 -24.92 27.31
N SER A 156 14.09 -25.27 26.14
CA SER A 156 14.51 -24.69 24.86
C SER A 156 13.83 -23.33 24.73
N THR A 157 14.42 -22.32 25.37
CA THR A 157 14.04 -20.91 25.20
C THR A 157 14.78 -20.33 24.01
N THR A 158 14.36 -20.73 22.82
CA THR A 158 14.66 -19.97 21.60
C THR A 158 13.47 -20.12 20.65
N LYS A 159 12.32 -19.57 21.03
CA LYS A 159 11.37 -19.13 20.01
C LYS A 159 12.11 -18.07 19.20
N ASP A 160 12.24 -18.26 17.89
CA ASP A 160 12.87 -17.29 17.02
C ASP A 160 12.23 -15.92 17.24
N LEU A 161 13.05 -14.90 17.48
CA LEU A 161 12.60 -13.52 17.70
C LEU A 161 11.69 -13.02 16.57
N ALA A 162 11.85 -13.55 15.36
CA ALA A 162 10.97 -13.30 14.22
C ALA A 162 9.56 -13.87 14.42
N VAL A 163 9.45 -15.07 15.00
CA VAL A 163 8.16 -15.70 15.35
C VAL A 163 7.51 -14.91 16.49
N VAL A 164 8.27 -14.48 17.49
CA VAL A 164 7.75 -13.65 18.59
C VAL A 164 7.29 -12.28 18.08
N ALA A 165 8.05 -11.64 17.18
CA ALA A 165 7.67 -10.36 16.58
C ALA A 165 6.45 -10.48 15.66
N ALA A 166 6.31 -11.57 14.91
CA ALA A 166 5.12 -11.88 14.12
C ALA A 166 3.90 -12.16 15.03
N GLU A 167 4.11 -12.89 16.14
CA GLU A 167 3.09 -13.23 17.15
C GLU A 167 2.63 -11.97 17.92
N GLU A 168 3.54 -11.02 18.18
CA GLU A 168 3.27 -9.74 18.85
C GLU A 168 2.68 -8.69 17.88
N ALA A 169 3.10 -8.69 16.61
CA ALA A 169 2.45 -7.94 15.53
C ALA A 169 0.99 -8.40 15.32
N ALA A 170 0.74 -9.71 15.37
CA ALA A 170 -0.61 -10.27 15.35
C ALA A 170 -1.41 -10.02 16.64
N ALA A 171 -0.78 -9.64 17.76
CA ALA A 171 -1.45 -9.43 19.04
C ALA A 171 -2.17 -8.07 19.17
N VAL A 172 -2.07 -7.18 18.17
CA VAL A 172 -2.90 -5.97 18.10
C VAL A 172 -4.30 -6.40 17.65
N GLY A 173 -5.11 -6.82 18.63
CA GLY A 173 -6.42 -7.39 18.42
C GLY A 173 -7.33 -6.52 17.57
N THR A 174 -7.62 -7.00 16.36
CA THR A 174 -8.72 -6.48 15.56
C THR A 174 -9.83 -7.52 15.54
N LYS A 175 -11.06 -7.06 15.74
CA LYS A 175 -12.24 -7.92 15.84
C LYS A 175 -12.54 -8.53 14.48
N GLY A 176 -12.10 -9.76 14.21
CA GLY A 176 -12.65 -10.78 13.30
C GLY A 176 -12.99 -10.44 11.83
N PHE A 177 -12.92 -9.20 11.37
CA PHE A 177 -13.31 -8.77 10.02
C PHE A 177 -12.42 -7.62 9.48
N GLY A 178 -11.32 -7.31 10.16
CA GLY A 178 -10.56 -6.07 9.97
C GLY A 178 -9.83 -5.98 8.62
N THR A 179 -9.86 -4.80 8.02
CA THR A 179 -8.90 -4.34 6.99
C THR A 179 -7.59 -3.84 7.63
N ASP A 180 -7.33 -4.21 8.88
CA ASP A 180 -6.21 -3.66 9.61
C ASP A 180 -4.92 -4.36 9.15
N THR A 181 -3.92 -3.55 8.88
CA THR A 181 -2.65 -3.98 8.31
C THR A 181 -1.54 -3.64 9.29
N VAL A 182 -0.79 -4.66 9.68
CA VAL A 182 0.41 -4.48 10.48
C VAL A 182 1.59 -4.33 9.54
N LEU A 183 2.37 -3.27 9.76
CA LEU A 183 3.63 -3.06 9.05
C LEU A 183 4.76 -3.67 9.86
N ASP A 184 5.24 -4.84 9.45
CA ASP A 184 6.39 -5.51 10.05
C ASP A 184 7.69 -4.80 9.63
N ARG A 185 8.30 -4.15 10.62
CA ARG A 185 9.50 -3.33 10.48
C ARG A 185 10.77 -4.07 10.91
N TRP A 186 10.67 -5.35 11.24
CA TRP A 186 11.78 -6.18 11.71
C TRP A 186 12.20 -7.23 10.70
N ASP A 187 11.46 -7.39 9.60
CA ASP A 187 11.90 -8.20 8.47
C ASP A 187 13.08 -7.52 7.74
N HIS A 188 14.29 -7.92 8.14
CA HIS A 188 15.53 -7.42 7.56
C HIS A 188 15.72 -7.81 6.09
N ALA A 189 15.16 -8.94 5.64
CA ALA A 189 15.23 -9.36 4.25
C ALA A 189 14.35 -8.44 3.40
N TRP A 190 13.11 -8.20 3.87
CA TRP A 190 12.18 -7.26 3.25
C TRP A 190 12.80 -5.87 3.08
N ILE A 191 13.32 -5.31 4.18
CA ILE A 191 13.92 -3.97 4.20
C ILE A 191 15.08 -3.88 3.20
N ARG A 192 15.94 -4.91 3.17
CA ARG A 192 17.09 -4.93 2.26
C ARG A 192 16.66 -4.89 0.80
N ASN A 193 15.69 -5.72 0.42
CA ASN A 193 15.21 -5.81 -0.95
C ASN A 193 14.45 -4.55 -1.36
N ALA A 194 13.57 -4.01 -0.52
CA ALA A 194 12.82 -2.77 -0.79
C ALA A 194 13.73 -1.53 -0.92
N ASN A 195 14.87 -1.53 -0.23
CA ASN A 195 15.85 -0.44 -0.33
C ASN A 195 16.82 -0.59 -1.50
N ALA A 196 16.89 -1.76 -2.14
CA ALA A 196 17.92 -2.05 -3.15
C ALA A 196 17.78 -1.19 -4.41
N PHE A 197 16.55 -0.93 -4.87
CA PHE A 197 16.29 -0.26 -6.14
C PHE A 197 15.52 1.07 -6.02
N GLY A 198 14.83 1.33 -4.90
CA GLY A 198 13.93 2.49 -4.75
C GLY A 198 13.99 3.21 -3.39
N GLY A 199 14.99 2.94 -2.54
CA GLY A 199 15.11 3.60 -1.24
C GLY A 199 13.94 3.32 -0.28
N GLY A 200 13.22 2.22 -0.47
CA GLY A 200 12.17 1.77 0.44
C GLY A 200 10.88 2.57 0.36
N HIS A 201 10.60 3.24 -0.77
CA HIS A 201 9.34 3.94 -1.01
C HIS A 201 8.98 3.99 -2.50
N TYR A 202 7.71 4.20 -2.79
CA TYR A 202 7.21 4.42 -4.15
C TYR A 202 6.47 5.75 -4.24
N VAL A 203 6.51 6.39 -5.41
CA VAL A 203 5.80 7.64 -5.69
C VAL A 203 4.80 7.40 -6.82
N TYR A 204 3.52 7.42 -6.49
CA TYR A 204 2.42 7.16 -7.41
C TYR A 204 1.80 8.48 -7.90
N PRO A 205 1.85 8.81 -9.20
CA PRO A 205 1.07 9.90 -9.75
C PRO A 205 -0.43 9.69 -9.49
N VAL A 206 -1.12 10.78 -9.14
CA VAL A 206 -2.58 10.80 -9.01
C VAL A 206 -3.13 11.30 -10.33
N HIS A 207 -3.98 10.50 -10.97
CA HIS A 207 -4.65 10.93 -12.19
C HIS A 207 -5.53 12.17 -11.93
N SER A 208 -5.70 13.05 -12.94
CA SER A 208 -6.48 14.30 -12.84
C SER A 208 -7.92 14.13 -12.34
N SER A 209 -8.50 12.93 -12.48
CA SER A 209 -9.82 12.57 -11.94
C SER A 209 -9.83 12.27 -10.42
N HIS A 210 -8.67 12.21 -9.78
CA HIS A 210 -8.47 11.83 -8.38
C HIS A 210 -9.01 10.43 -8.02
N ALA A 211 -9.19 9.56 -9.01
CA ALA A 211 -9.82 8.25 -8.85
C ALA A 211 -8.81 7.09 -8.90
N VAL A 212 -7.59 7.32 -9.40
CA VAL A 212 -6.61 6.27 -9.68
C VAL A 212 -5.20 6.75 -9.29
N LEU A 213 -4.41 5.81 -8.77
CA LEU A 213 -2.96 5.95 -8.59
C LEU A 213 -2.26 5.17 -9.69
N GLU A 214 -1.29 5.78 -10.34
CA GLU A 214 -0.53 5.17 -11.41
C GLU A 214 0.73 4.50 -10.84
N ALA A 215 0.90 3.21 -11.11
CA ALA A 215 2.13 2.50 -10.77
C ALA A 215 3.20 2.79 -11.82
N THR A 216 4.43 3.05 -11.37
CA THR A 216 5.56 3.44 -12.25
C THR A 216 6.53 2.30 -12.52
N SER A 217 6.33 1.15 -11.88
CA SER A 217 7.10 -0.08 -12.03
C SER A 217 6.29 -1.29 -11.58
N LEU A 218 6.71 -2.50 -11.97
CA LEU A 218 6.09 -3.75 -11.53
C LEU A 218 6.06 -3.88 -9.99
N ALA A 219 7.19 -3.63 -9.32
CA ALA A 219 7.25 -3.64 -7.86
C ALA A 219 6.26 -2.65 -7.22
N SER A 220 6.15 -1.43 -7.76
CA SER A 220 5.17 -0.45 -7.26
C SER A 220 3.72 -0.88 -7.50
N ALA A 221 3.44 -1.56 -8.62
CA ALA A 221 2.11 -2.10 -8.94
C ALA A 221 1.76 -3.23 -7.96
N LEU A 222 2.65 -4.21 -7.77
CA LEU A 222 2.48 -5.31 -6.84
C LEU A 222 2.29 -4.83 -5.40
N TYR A 223 3.10 -3.86 -4.96
CA TYR A 223 2.98 -3.31 -3.60
C TYR A 223 1.66 -2.58 -3.39
N LEU A 224 1.25 -1.73 -4.33
CA LEU A 224 -0.04 -1.04 -4.25
C LEU A 224 -1.19 -2.05 -4.28
N CYS A 225 -1.10 -3.04 -5.17
CA CYS A 225 -2.07 -4.13 -5.31
C CYS A 225 -2.23 -4.89 -3.99
N LEU A 226 -1.14 -5.29 -3.33
CA LEU A 226 -1.14 -5.94 -2.03
C LEU A 226 -1.84 -5.10 -0.95
N LEU A 227 -1.52 -3.80 -0.87
CA LEU A 227 -2.17 -2.90 0.08
C LEU A 227 -3.66 -2.71 -0.21
N ARG A 228 -4.07 -2.64 -1.49
CA ARG A 228 -5.49 -2.62 -1.87
C ARG A 228 -6.19 -3.92 -1.49
N PHE A 229 -5.52 -5.05 -1.64
CA PHE A 229 -6.05 -6.36 -1.24
C PHE A 229 -6.28 -6.42 0.27
N LEU A 230 -5.29 -6.03 1.07
CA LEU A 230 -5.40 -5.96 2.54
C LEU A 230 -6.50 -4.98 3.00
N ALA A 231 -6.70 -3.90 2.25
CA ALA A 231 -7.80 -2.96 2.45
C ALA A 231 -9.16 -3.45 1.91
N ARG A 232 -9.24 -4.68 1.39
CA ARG A 232 -10.41 -5.29 0.73
C ARG A 232 -11.01 -4.45 -0.40
N ARG A 233 -10.16 -3.69 -1.09
CA ARG A 233 -10.50 -2.91 -2.28
C ARG A 233 -10.27 -3.74 -3.54
N TYR A 234 -10.97 -4.86 -3.65
CA TYR A 234 -10.76 -5.85 -4.70
C TYR A 234 -10.97 -5.28 -6.11
N ALA A 235 -11.93 -4.36 -6.29
CA ALA A 235 -12.13 -3.70 -7.57
C ALA A 235 -10.91 -2.91 -8.05
N ASP A 236 -10.09 -2.39 -7.13
CA ASP A 236 -8.84 -1.70 -7.48
C ASP A 236 -7.70 -2.70 -7.68
N VAL A 237 -7.70 -3.82 -6.95
CA VAL A 237 -6.79 -4.96 -7.20
C VAL A 237 -6.97 -5.46 -8.64
N CYS A 238 -8.21 -5.72 -9.06
CA CYS A 238 -8.50 -6.21 -10.41
C CYS A 238 -7.99 -5.26 -11.51
N LYS A 239 -8.07 -3.94 -11.30
CA LYS A 239 -7.53 -2.93 -12.24
C LYS A 239 -6.00 -2.91 -12.24
N LEU A 240 -5.37 -3.07 -11.08
CA LEU A 240 -3.91 -3.02 -10.93
C LEU A 240 -3.23 -4.29 -11.42
N ALA A 241 -3.93 -5.43 -11.41
CA ALA A 241 -3.39 -6.72 -11.84
C ALA A 241 -2.90 -6.70 -13.30
N ASP A 242 -3.51 -5.89 -14.17
CA ASP A 242 -3.07 -5.72 -15.56
C ASP A 242 -1.64 -5.13 -15.66
N LEU A 243 -1.19 -4.43 -14.61
CA LEU A 243 0.16 -3.88 -14.50
C LEU A 243 1.15 -4.87 -13.86
N CYS A 244 0.69 -6.05 -13.45
CA CYS A 244 1.49 -7.07 -12.76
C CYS A 244 2.08 -8.14 -13.68
N VAL A 245 2.02 -7.94 -15.00
CA VAL A 245 2.58 -8.85 -16.01
C VAL A 245 4.09 -8.62 -16.17
N SER A 246 4.88 -9.68 -16.18
CA SER A 246 6.33 -9.60 -16.40
C SER A 246 6.88 -10.84 -17.10
N GLU A 247 7.50 -10.67 -18.26
CA GLU A 247 8.19 -11.77 -18.96
C GLU A 247 9.61 -12.04 -18.40
N SER A 248 10.11 -11.14 -17.56
CA SER A 248 11.46 -11.22 -16.99
C SER A 248 11.51 -12.01 -15.69
N LEU A 249 12.69 -12.52 -15.34
CA LEU A 249 12.91 -13.15 -14.04
C LEU A 249 12.68 -12.11 -12.91
N PRO A 250 11.79 -12.40 -11.94
CA PRO A 250 11.50 -11.49 -10.85
C PRO A 250 12.75 -11.09 -10.09
N THR A 251 12.92 -9.79 -9.88
CA THR A 251 13.92 -9.27 -8.95
C THR A 251 13.62 -9.77 -7.52
N PRO A 252 14.59 -9.75 -6.60
CA PRO A 252 14.34 -10.14 -5.20
C PRO A 252 13.20 -9.36 -4.53
N GLU A 253 13.02 -8.09 -4.93
CA GLU A 253 11.93 -7.22 -4.47
C GLU A 253 10.57 -7.65 -5.03
N GLU A 254 10.48 -7.96 -6.32
CA GLU A 254 9.24 -8.46 -6.93
C GLU A 254 8.87 -9.84 -6.40
N ALA A 255 9.86 -10.72 -6.22
CA ALA A 255 9.64 -12.07 -5.70
C ALA A 255 9.08 -12.06 -4.27
N GLN A 256 9.60 -11.19 -3.40
CA GLN A 256 9.05 -11.03 -2.05
C GLN A 256 7.64 -10.41 -2.07
N LEU A 257 7.35 -9.52 -3.02
CA LEU A 257 6.02 -8.91 -3.16
C LEU A 257 4.98 -9.95 -3.58
N TRP A 258 5.32 -10.82 -4.54
CA TRP A 258 4.51 -11.99 -4.88
C TRP A 258 4.28 -12.90 -3.67
N SER A 259 5.35 -13.20 -2.93
CA SER A 259 5.27 -14.06 -1.73
C SER A 259 4.40 -13.45 -0.62
N ALA A 260 4.34 -12.11 -0.53
CA ALA A 260 3.55 -11.43 0.49
C ALA A 260 2.03 -11.57 0.29
N PHE A 261 1.57 -11.92 -0.91
CA PHE A 261 0.16 -12.26 -1.14
C PHE A 261 -0.29 -13.51 -0.39
N ALA A 262 0.62 -14.31 0.19
CA ALA A 262 0.27 -15.40 1.11
C ALA A 262 -0.61 -14.92 2.28
N GLY A 263 -0.45 -13.66 2.73
CA GLY A 263 -1.29 -13.07 3.77
C GLY A 263 -2.77 -12.93 3.39
N VAL A 264 -3.09 -12.92 2.09
CA VAL A 264 -4.46 -12.76 1.56
C VAL A 264 -4.95 -13.97 0.77
N ALA A 265 -4.15 -15.05 0.72
CA ALA A 265 -4.45 -16.26 -0.04
C ALA A 265 -5.78 -16.91 0.40
N TYR A 266 -6.13 -16.82 1.68
CA TYR A 266 -7.29 -17.47 2.27
C TYR A 266 -8.48 -16.53 2.53
N ASP A 267 -8.50 -15.32 1.95
CA ASP A 267 -9.66 -14.43 2.08
C ASP A 267 -10.89 -15.08 1.40
N PRO A 268 -11.97 -15.38 2.15
CA PRO A 268 -13.12 -16.11 1.64
C PRO A 268 -14.10 -15.26 0.81
N ALA A 269 -13.86 -13.95 0.66
CA ALA A 269 -14.74 -13.09 -0.10
C ALA A 269 -14.79 -13.51 -1.59
N PRO A 270 -15.98 -13.57 -2.24
CA PRO A 270 -16.08 -13.88 -3.67
C PRO A 270 -15.26 -12.94 -4.56
N ASP A 271 -15.21 -11.65 -4.20
CA ASP A 271 -14.39 -10.67 -4.91
C ASP A 271 -12.89 -10.87 -4.67
N ALA A 272 -12.48 -11.41 -3.51
CA ALA A 272 -11.08 -11.77 -3.26
C ALA A 272 -10.64 -12.94 -4.14
N CYS A 273 -11.49 -13.95 -4.29
CA CYS A 273 -11.27 -15.06 -5.21
C CYS A 273 -11.10 -14.56 -6.66
N ALA A 274 -11.97 -13.66 -7.11
CA ALA A 274 -11.85 -13.05 -8.44
C ALA A 274 -10.56 -12.22 -8.60
N ALA A 275 -10.17 -11.47 -7.57
CA ALA A 275 -8.91 -10.72 -7.54
C ALA A 275 -7.67 -11.63 -7.59
N ARG A 276 -7.68 -12.77 -6.88
CA ARG A 276 -6.61 -13.79 -6.94
C ARG A 276 -6.50 -14.39 -8.34
N LEU A 277 -7.62 -14.74 -8.96
CA LEU A 277 -7.62 -15.25 -10.35
C LEU A 277 -7.12 -14.21 -11.35
N ARG A 278 -7.46 -12.92 -11.16
CA ARG A 278 -6.94 -11.84 -11.99
C ARG A 278 -5.41 -11.72 -11.89
N LEU A 279 -4.85 -11.87 -10.69
CA LEU A 279 -3.41 -11.93 -10.47
C LEU A 279 -2.80 -13.21 -11.05
N SER A 280 -3.51 -14.34 -11.00
CA SER A 280 -3.08 -15.58 -11.64
C SER A 280 -2.99 -15.43 -13.16
N VAL A 281 -3.93 -14.72 -13.80
CA VAL A 281 -3.84 -14.38 -15.24
C VAL A 281 -2.60 -13.53 -15.52
N ALA A 282 -2.31 -12.53 -14.69
CA ALA A 282 -1.12 -11.69 -14.87
C ALA A 282 0.20 -12.47 -14.74
N ALA A 283 0.20 -13.53 -13.92
CA ALA A 283 1.34 -14.40 -13.72
C ALA A 283 1.41 -15.56 -14.74
N PHE A 284 0.31 -15.89 -15.41
CA PHE A 284 0.17 -17.06 -16.28
C PHE A 284 1.20 -17.06 -17.41
N GLY A 285 1.94 -18.17 -17.56
CA GLY A 285 2.96 -18.31 -18.61
C GLY A 285 4.21 -17.45 -18.37
N THR A 286 4.33 -16.80 -17.21
CA THR A 286 5.50 -16.01 -16.82
C THR A 286 6.31 -16.71 -15.72
N PRO A 287 7.57 -16.30 -15.47
CA PRO A 287 8.32 -16.84 -14.34
C PRO A 287 7.66 -16.58 -12.97
N ALA A 288 6.76 -15.58 -12.88
CA ALA A 288 6.02 -15.28 -11.65
C ALA A 288 4.95 -16.32 -11.30
N GLU A 289 4.54 -17.18 -12.24
CA GLU A 289 3.54 -18.24 -12.01
C GLU A 289 3.95 -19.15 -10.84
N THR A 290 5.24 -19.45 -10.74
CA THR A 290 5.82 -20.29 -9.67
C THR A 290 5.81 -19.63 -8.28
N LEU A 291 5.51 -18.33 -8.20
CA LEU A 291 5.48 -17.54 -6.98
C LEU A 291 4.07 -17.32 -6.45
N LEU A 292 3.04 -17.80 -7.16
CA LEU A 292 1.66 -17.73 -6.71
C LEU A 292 1.50 -18.49 -5.38
N CYS A 293 0.82 -17.87 -4.44
CA CYS A 293 0.64 -18.40 -3.08
C CYS A 293 -0.65 -19.23 -2.93
N TRP A 294 -1.28 -19.60 -4.04
CA TRP A 294 -2.53 -20.35 -4.11
C TRP A 294 -2.58 -21.17 -5.41
N ASP A 295 -3.40 -22.20 -5.40
CA ASP A 295 -3.67 -23.03 -6.57
C ASP A 295 -4.80 -22.43 -7.41
N VAL A 296 -4.59 -22.32 -8.72
CA VAL A 296 -5.53 -21.64 -9.63
C VAL A 296 -6.83 -22.43 -9.84
N GLU A 297 -6.74 -23.76 -9.98
CA GLU A 297 -7.91 -24.61 -10.23
C GLU A 297 -8.99 -24.58 -9.12
N PRO A 298 -8.66 -24.76 -7.82
CA PRO A 298 -9.66 -24.67 -6.76
C PRO A 298 -10.21 -23.24 -6.59
N GLU A 299 -9.40 -22.20 -6.84
CA GLU A 299 -9.87 -20.82 -6.89
C GLU A 299 -10.88 -20.63 -8.04
N LEU A 300 -10.61 -21.17 -9.22
CA LEU A 300 -11.51 -21.07 -10.37
C LEU A 300 -12.84 -21.79 -10.10
N ALA A 301 -12.81 -22.97 -9.47
CA ALA A 301 -14.02 -23.66 -9.04
C ALA A 301 -14.83 -22.84 -8.02
N SER A 302 -14.14 -22.21 -7.06
CA SER A 302 -14.77 -21.34 -6.06
C SER A 302 -15.38 -20.09 -6.68
N TYR A 303 -14.70 -19.48 -7.65
CA TYR A 303 -15.19 -18.34 -8.42
C TYR A 303 -16.44 -18.69 -9.20
N VAL A 304 -16.45 -19.80 -9.95
CA VAL A 304 -17.62 -20.20 -10.74
C VAL A 304 -18.79 -20.58 -9.82
N ALA A 305 -18.53 -21.25 -8.69
CA ALA A 305 -19.56 -21.58 -7.71
C ALA A 305 -20.19 -20.35 -7.06
N THR A 306 -19.39 -19.31 -6.80
CA THR A 306 -19.83 -18.07 -6.16
C THR A 306 -20.06 -16.91 -7.13
N TRP A 307 -20.05 -17.16 -8.45
CA TRP A 307 -20.04 -16.14 -9.51
C TRP A 307 -21.16 -15.09 -9.36
N ARG A 308 -22.34 -15.51 -8.89
CA ARG A 308 -23.49 -14.62 -8.63
C ARG A 308 -23.23 -13.58 -7.53
N HIS A 309 -22.31 -13.87 -6.61
CA HIS A 309 -21.90 -13.02 -5.51
C HIS A 309 -20.66 -12.19 -5.82
N VAL A 310 -19.99 -12.44 -6.96
CA VAL A 310 -18.88 -11.61 -7.44
C VAL A 310 -19.44 -10.30 -8.00
N GLY A 311 -18.97 -9.19 -7.43
CA GLY A 311 -19.28 -7.84 -7.84
C GLY A 311 -18.83 -7.58 -9.28
N ALA A 312 -19.63 -6.81 -10.03
CA ALA A 312 -19.41 -6.60 -11.45
C ALA A 312 -18.01 -6.04 -11.78
N ALA A 313 -17.45 -5.22 -10.89
CA ALA A 313 -16.12 -4.62 -11.07
C ALA A 313 -14.96 -5.61 -10.86
N CYS A 314 -15.21 -6.77 -10.24
CA CYS A 314 -14.20 -7.79 -9.94
C CYS A 314 -14.32 -9.00 -10.87
N ARG A 315 -15.39 -9.10 -11.67
CA ARG A 315 -15.59 -10.25 -12.56
C ARG A 315 -14.51 -10.30 -13.63
N LEU A 316 -14.01 -11.51 -13.88
CA LEU A 316 -13.10 -11.75 -14.97
C LEU A 316 -13.81 -11.49 -16.31
N PRO A 317 -13.16 -10.79 -17.25
CA PRO A 317 -13.52 -10.77 -18.65
C PRO A 317 -13.57 -12.18 -19.23
N ALA A 318 -14.46 -12.39 -20.21
CA ALA A 318 -14.69 -13.70 -20.79
C ALA A 318 -13.44 -14.34 -21.40
N ASN A 319 -12.54 -13.54 -21.99
CA ASN A 319 -11.29 -14.01 -22.57
C ASN A 319 -10.30 -14.54 -21.51
N GLU A 320 -10.19 -13.86 -20.38
CA GLU A 320 -9.29 -14.30 -19.31
C GLU A 320 -9.86 -15.49 -18.54
N GLU A 321 -11.17 -15.50 -18.30
CA GLU A 321 -11.83 -16.67 -17.74
C GLU A 321 -11.67 -17.89 -18.65
N ARG A 322 -11.75 -17.69 -19.98
CA ARG A 322 -11.50 -18.73 -20.98
C ARG A 322 -10.06 -19.23 -20.91
N GLU A 323 -9.08 -18.34 -20.83
CA GLU A 323 -7.66 -18.69 -20.74
C GLU A 323 -7.38 -19.57 -19.51
N LEU A 324 -7.92 -19.21 -18.34
CA LEU A 324 -7.79 -20.03 -17.14
C LEU A 324 -8.47 -21.41 -17.30
N LEU A 325 -9.66 -21.47 -17.91
CA LEU A 325 -10.37 -22.72 -18.14
C LEU A 325 -9.64 -23.65 -19.13
N ASP A 326 -9.05 -23.08 -20.18
CA ASP A 326 -8.29 -23.85 -21.17
C ASP A 326 -6.96 -24.37 -20.59
N SER A 327 -6.42 -23.72 -19.54
CA SER A 327 -5.24 -24.17 -18.80
C SER A 327 -5.52 -25.26 -17.75
N CYS A 328 -6.78 -25.54 -17.44
CA CYS A 328 -7.16 -26.52 -16.43
C CYS A 328 -6.78 -27.95 -16.83
N SER A 329 -6.40 -28.75 -15.84
CA SER A 329 -6.17 -30.17 -15.99
C SER A 329 -7.44 -30.93 -16.43
N GLN A 330 -7.23 -32.09 -17.05
CA GLN A 330 -8.32 -32.99 -17.43
C GLN A 330 -9.13 -33.47 -16.21
N GLU A 331 -8.56 -33.44 -15.01
CA GLU A 331 -9.26 -33.79 -13.78
C GLU A 331 -10.21 -32.68 -13.33
N ALA A 332 -9.77 -31.42 -13.34
CA ALA A 332 -10.61 -30.26 -13.04
C ALA A 332 -11.81 -30.17 -14.00
N LEU A 333 -11.60 -30.46 -15.30
CA LEU A 333 -12.67 -30.47 -16.32
C LEU A 333 -13.72 -31.57 -16.11
N LYS A 334 -13.49 -32.58 -15.26
CA LYS A 334 -14.55 -33.56 -14.89
C LYS A 334 -15.60 -32.95 -13.98
N SER A 335 -15.28 -31.85 -13.30
CA SER A 335 -16.27 -31.13 -12.49
C SER A 335 -17.36 -30.59 -13.41
N PRO A 336 -18.64 -30.96 -13.20
CA PRO A 336 -19.73 -30.48 -14.07
C PRO A 336 -19.85 -28.95 -14.00
N LEU A 337 -19.46 -28.35 -12.88
CA LEU A 337 -19.48 -26.91 -12.68
C LEU A 337 -18.50 -26.19 -13.61
N ILE A 338 -17.25 -26.68 -13.69
CA ILE A 338 -16.22 -26.13 -14.57
C ILE A 338 -16.55 -26.42 -16.04
N ALA A 339 -16.93 -27.66 -16.37
CA ALA A 339 -17.28 -28.06 -17.73
C ALA A 339 -18.45 -27.25 -18.30
N ASN A 340 -19.49 -27.03 -17.50
CA ASN A 340 -20.64 -26.22 -17.91
C ASN A 340 -20.24 -24.76 -18.14
N ARG A 341 -19.36 -24.21 -17.30
CA ARG A 341 -18.87 -22.83 -17.48
C ARG A 341 -18.02 -22.69 -18.74
N ALA A 342 -17.10 -23.62 -18.97
CA ALA A 342 -16.29 -23.67 -20.19
C ALA A 342 -17.13 -23.87 -21.46
N SER A 343 -18.29 -24.52 -21.38
CA SER A 343 -19.20 -24.65 -22.51
C SER A 343 -20.05 -23.40 -22.76
N TYR A 344 -20.20 -22.54 -21.76
CA TYR A 344 -21.02 -21.32 -21.83
C TYR A 344 -20.26 -20.12 -22.44
N LEU A 345 -18.94 -20.06 -22.22
CA LEU A 345 -18.05 -19.01 -22.72
C LEU A 345 -17.59 -19.30 -24.14
#